data_AF-A0A932Y3Y0-F1
#
_entry.id   AF-A0A932Y3Y0-F1
#
_cell.length_a   1.000
_cell.length_b   1.000
_cell.length_c   1.000
_cell.angle_alpha   90.00
_cell.angle_beta   90.00
_cell.angle_gamma   90.00
#
_symmetry.space_group_name_H-M   'P 1'
#
loop_
_entity.id
_entity.type
_entity.pdbx_description
1 polymer ?
#
loop_
_entity_poly.entity_id
_entity_poly.type
_entity_poly.pdbx_seq_one_letter_code
_entity_poly.pdbx_strand_id
1 'polypeptide(L)'
;MENAEIKKLAIEANNQVWNYLQKKELNLGEDLEMLASAYASFYLWKKCGGTALHLARGHWLISRICCHLRESNLALQHAKLCEKYTDESPDKKDFDEAYKWEVLARSSALLKNFKEAKELKNRA
;
A
#
# COMPACT_ATOMS: atom_id res chain seq x y z
N MET A 1 -13.27 1.16 -22.14
CA MET A 1 -13.17 -0.02 -21.26
C MET A 1 -14.31 0.01 -20.28
N GLU A 2 -14.99 -1.11 -20.16
CA GLU A 2 -16.05 -1.29 -19.16
C GLU A 2 -15.45 -1.41 -17.75
N ASN A 3 -16.23 -1.09 -16.71
CA ASN A 3 -15.76 -1.16 -15.32
C ASN A 3 -15.27 -2.57 -14.94
N ALA A 4 -15.85 -3.62 -15.51
CA ALA A 4 -15.42 -5.00 -15.29
C ALA A 4 -13.99 -5.25 -15.81
N GLU A 5 -13.65 -4.71 -16.98
CA GLU A 5 -12.31 -4.82 -17.56
C GLU A 5 -11.29 -4.04 -16.74
N ILE A 6 -11.63 -2.82 -16.30
CA ILE A 6 -10.75 -2.02 -15.43
C ILE A 6 -10.47 -2.75 -14.11
N LYS A 7 -11.50 -3.39 -13.51
CA LYS A 7 -11.33 -4.19 -12.29
C LYS A 7 -10.40 -5.38 -12.50
N LYS A 8 -10.55 -6.09 -13.62
CA LYS A 8 -9.66 -7.20 -13.99
C LYS A 8 -8.21 -6.73 -14.07
N LEU A 9 -7.94 -5.63 -14.78
CA LEU A 9 -6.59 -5.06 -14.87
C LEU A 9 -6.06 -4.58 -13.51
N ALA A 10 -6.93 -4.02 -12.65
CA ALA A 10 -6.53 -3.58 -11.30
C ALA A 10 -6.05 -4.76 -10.44
N ILE A 11 -6.73 -5.92 -10.57
CA ILE A 11 -6.39 -7.17 -9.90
C ILE A 11 -5.09 -7.75 -10.48
N GLU A 12 -4.94 -7.78 -11.81
CA GLU A 12 -3.73 -8.26 -12.47
C GLU A 12 -2.49 -7.43 -12.05
N ALA A 13 -2.60 -6.11 -12.04
CA ALA A 13 -1.54 -5.23 -11.55
C ALA A 13 -1.23 -5.46 -10.06
N ASN A 14 -2.25 -5.74 -9.23
CA ASN A 14 -2.02 -6.10 -7.82
C ASN A 14 -1.26 -7.42 -7.68
N ASN A 15 -1.68 -8.46 -8.42
CA ASN A 15 -1.02 -9.76 -8.44
C ASN A 15 0.43 -9.66 -8.91
N GLN A 16 0.71 -8.76 -9.85
CA GLN A 16 2.08 -8.52 -10.31
C GLN A 16 2.99 -7.99 -9.20
N VAL A 17 2.48 -7.13 -8.31
CA VAL A 17 3.23 -6.71 -7.11
C VAL A 17 3.60 -7.91 -6.24
N TRP A 18 2.67 -8.84 -6.02
CA TRP A 18 2.93 -10.04 -5.22
C TRP A 18 3.96 -10.96 -5.89
N ASN A 19 3.96 -11.08 -7.22
CA ASN A 19 4.99 -11.82 -7.96
C ASN A 19 6.40 -11.25 -7.70
N TYR A 20 6.53 -9.92 -7.61
CA TYR A 20 7.81 -9.29 -7.24
C TYR A 20 8.16 -9.51 -5.77
N LEU A 21 7.20 -9.35 -4.84
CA LEU A 21 7.43 -9.55 -3.40
C LEU A 21 7.80 -10.99 -3.01
N GLN A 22 7.49 -11.98 -3.87
CA GLN A 22 7.88 -13.38 -3.68
C GLN A 22 9.33 -13.66 -4.10
N LYS A 23 9.97 -12.76 -4.85
CA LYS A 23 11.38 -12.92 -5.24
C LYS A 23 12.28 -12.69 -4.03
N LYS A 24 13.35 -13.48 -3.95
CA LYS A 24 14.36 -13.34 -2.89
C LYS A 24 15.13 -12.03 -3.02
N GLU A 25 15.44 -11.64 -4.24
CA GLU A 25 16.19 -10.44 -4.60
C GLU A 25 15.53 -9.80 -5.82
N LEU A 26 15.47 -8.47 -5.83
CA LEU A 26 14.97 -7.65 -6.93
C LEU A 26 16.14 -6.79 -7.43
N ASN A 27 16.23 -6.62 -8.74
CA ASN A 27 17.07 -5.57 -9.30
C ASN A 27 16.31 -4.25 -9.40
N LEU A 28 17.03 -3.14 -9.64
CA LEU A 28 16.43 -1.80 -9.71
C LEU A 28 15.27 -1.71 -10.72
N GLY A 29 15.36 -2.39 -11.86
CA GLY A 29 14.28 -2.39 -12.85
C GLY A 29 13.02 -3.07 -12.31
N GLU A 30 13.17 -4.19 -11.61
CA GLU A 30 12.06 -4.91 -10.99
C GLU A 30 11.45 -4.12 -9.82
N ASP A 31 12.27 -3.40 -9.06
CA ASP A 31 11.82 -2.48 -8.00
C ASP A 31 10.92 -1.37 -8.57
N LEU A 32 11.34 -0.76 -9.68
CA LEU A 32 10.57 0.28 -10.35
C LEU A 32 9.28 -0.27 -10.96
N GLU A 33 9.32 -1.47 -11.56
CA GLU A 33 8.13 -2.14 -12.11
C GLU A 33 7.15 -2.56 -11.01
N MET A 34 7.65 -3.01 -9.85
CA MET A 34 6.82 -3.31 -8.68
C MET A 34 6.09 -2.06 -8.19
N LEU A 35 6.80 -0.94 -8.07
CA LEU A 35 6.18 0.33 -7.69
C LEU A 35 5.16 0.81 -8.73
N ALA A 36 5.49 0.73 -10.03
CA ALA A 36 4.59 1.08 -11.12
C ALA A 36 3.32 0.21 -11.11
N SER A 37 3.46 -1.10 -10.88
CA SER A 37 2.34 -2.04 -10.77
C SER A 37 1.39 -1.69 -9.61
N ALA A 38 1.95 -1.27 -8.46
CA ALA A 38 1.15 -0.84 -7.32
C ALA A 38 0.36 0.44 -7.62
N TYR A 39 0.99 1.44 -8.24
CA TYR A 39 0.30 2.65 -8.68
C TYR A 39 -0.74 2.37 -9.76
N ALA A 40 -0.46 1.46 -10.70
CA ALA A 40 -1.41 1.04 -11.72
C ALA A 40 -2.65 0.40 -11.08
N SER A 41 -2.47 -0.55 -10.15
CA SER A 41 -3.56 -1.15 -9.41
C SER A 41 -4.40 -0.10 -8.67
N PHE A 42 -3.76 0.80 -7.92
CA PHE A 42 -4.42 1.89 -7.21
C PHE A 42 -5.22 2.81 -8.14
N TYR A 43 -4.60 3.24 -9.24
CA TYR A 43 -5.25 4.10 -10.24
C TYR A 43 -6.46 3.43 -10.88
N LEU A 44 -6.35 2.16 -11.24
CA LEU A 44 -7.44 1.41 -11.87
C LEU A 44 -8.60 1.19 -10.90
N TRP A 45 -8.33 0.90 -9.62
CA TRP A 45 -9.37 0.85 -8.59
C TRP A 45 -10.11 2.18 -8.44
N LYS A 46 -9.41 3.32 -8.47
CA LYS A 46 -10.06 4.63 -8.50
C LYS A 46 -10.94 4.80 -9.74
N LYS A 47 -10.42 4.38 -10.91
CA LYS A 47 -11.09 4.59 -12.19
C LYS A 47 -12.39 3.78 -12.33
N CYS A 48 -12.46 2.58 -11.74
CA CYS A 48 -13.66 1.73 -11.78
C CYS A 48 -14.64 1.98 -10.62
N GLY A 49 -14.51 3.08 -9.88
CA GLY A 49 -15.41 3.45 -8.78
C GLY A 49 -15.15 2.70 -7.47
N GLY A 50 -13.88 2.39 -7.17
CA GLY A 50 -13.47 1.78 -5.91
C GLY A 50 -13.87 2.62 -4.69
N THR A 51 -14.23 1.94 -3.61
CA THR A 51 -14.62 2.54 -2.32
C THR A 51 -13.41 3.10 -1.57
N ALA A 52 -13.64 3.84 -0.48
CA ALA A 52 -12.59 4.27 0.45
C ALA A 52 -11.69 3.10 0.88
N LEU A 53 -12.27 1.90 1.10
CA LEU A 53 -11.51 0.71 1.47
C LEU A 53 -10.53 0.25 0.37
N HIS A 54 -10.90 0.38 -0.90
CA HIS A 54 -9.99 0.11 -2.01
C HIS A 54 -8.84 1.12 -2.05
N LEU A 55 -9.12 2.39 -1.73
CA LEU A 55 -8.08 3.42 -1.62
C LEU A 55 -7.14 3.15 -0.45
N ALA A 56 -7.69 2.78 0.71
CA ALA A 56 -6.92 2.42 1.89
C ALA A 56 -5.91 1.30 1.59
N ARG A 57 -6.38 0.21 0.95
CA ARG A 57 -5.52 -0.92 0.55
C ARG A 57 -4.49 -0.57 -0.52
N GLY A 58 -4.86 0.29 -1.48
CA GLY A 58 -3.90 0.79 -2.47
C GLY A 58 -2.80 1.65 -1.84
N HIS A 59 -3.16 2.55 -0.93
CA HIS A 59 -2.21 3.34 -0.17
C HIS A 59 -1.31 2.49 0.74
N TRP A 60 -1.87 1.45 1.39
CA TRP A 60 -1.08 0.47 2.13
C TRP A 60 -0.03 -0.19 1.23
N LEU A 61 -0.45 -0.72 0.07
CA LEU A 61 0.44 -1.44 -0.85
C LEU A 61 1.60 -0.54 -1.32
N ILE A 62 1.29 0.69 -1.72
CA ILE A 62 2.31 1.66 -2.17
C ILE A 62 3.24 2.02 -1.01
N SER A 63 2.72 2.31 0.18
CA SER A 63 3.56 2.63 1.35
C SER A 63 4.50 1.49 1.71
N ARG A 64 4.00 0.24 1.68
CA ARG A 64 4.80 -0.96 1.94
C ARG A 64 5.93 -1.11 0.93
N ILE A 65 5.69 -0.87 -0.36
CA ILE A 65 6.73 -0.88 -1.39
C ILE A 65 7.71 0.27 -1.17
N CYS A 66 7.26 1.50 -0.91
CA CYS A 66 8.16 2.61 -0.62
C CYS A 66 9.05 2.33 0.61
N CYS A 67 8.54 1.61 1.62
CA CYS A 67 9.37 1.14 2.73
C CYS A 67 10.45 0.15 2.28
N HIS A 68 10.11 -0.79 1.38
CA HIS A 68 11.07 -1.73 0.79
C HIS A 68 12.17 -0.99 0.01
N LEU A 69 11.79 0.00 -0.80
CA LEU A 69 12.68 0.83 -1.60
C LEU A 69 13.42 1.93 -0.78
N ARG A 70 13.14 2.01 0.53
CA ARG A 70 13.67 3.04 1.45
C ARG A 70 13.33 4.49 1.08
N GLU A 71 12.24 4.69 0.34
CA GLU A 71 11.66 6.00 0.00
C GLU A 71 10.80 6.55 1.14
N SER A 72 11.49 7.02 2.19
CA SER A 72 10.89 7.36 3.49
C SER A 72 9.73 8.36 3.46
N ASN A 73 9.88 9.46 2.71
CA ASN A 73 8.85 10.50 2.65
C ASN A 73 7.57 10.00 1.96
N LEU A 74 7.72 9.30 0.83
CA LEU A 74 6.59 8.72 0.10
C LEU A 74 5.91 7.62 0.92
N ALA A 75 6.70 6.78 1.61
CA ALA A 75 6.17 5.77 2.51
C ALA A 75 5.25 6.38 3.57
N LEU A 76 5.70 7.43 4.28
CA LEU A 76 4.88 8.09 5.30
C LEU A 76 3.65 8.79 4.72
N GLN A 77 3.79 9.47 3.57
CA GLN A 77 2.66 10.12 2.90
C GLN A 77 1.55 9.11 2.58
N HIS A 78 1.90 7.96 1.99
CA HIS A 78 0.94 6.91 1.70
C HIS A 78 0.42 6.23 2.98
N ALA A 79 1.24 6.08 4.03
CA ALA A 79 0.79 5.51 5.30
C ALA A 79 -0.31 6.38 5.96
N LYS A 80 -0.15 7.71 5.96
CA LYS A 80 -1.17 8.65 6.48
C LYS A 80 -2.47 8.62 5.66
N LEU A 81 -2.36 8.45 4.35
CA LEU A 81 -3.54 8.29 3.49
C LEU A 81 -4.22 6.94 3.71
N CYS A 82 -3.45 5.87 3.92
CA CYS A 82 -3.98 4.57 4.31
C CYS A 82 -4.77 4.68 5.62
N GLU A 83 -4.23 5.35 6.64
CA GLU A 83 -4.92 5.65 7.90
C GLU A 83 -6.24 6.36 7.67
N LYS A 84 -6.20 7.52 6.99
CA LYS A 84 -7.39 8.32 6.68
C LYS A 84 -8.49 7.47 6.03
N TYR A 85 -8.17 6.78 4.94
CA TYR A 85 -9.19 6.01 4.21
C TYR A 85 -9.65 4.77 4.97
N THR A 86 -8.80 4.15 5.78
CA THR A 86 -9.21 3.04 6.65
C THR A 86 -10.22 3.53 7.68
N ASP A 87 -9.97 4.67 8.31
CA ASP A 87 -10.86 5.23 9.33
C ASP A 87 -12.21 5.69 8.74
N GLU A 88 -12.22 6.16 7.50
CA GLU A 88 -13.42 6.53 6.74
C GLU A 88 -14.18 5.32 6.16
N SER A 89 -13.64 4.09 6.22
CA SER A 89 -14.24 2.90 5.61
C SER A 89 -15.14 2.13 6.58
N PRO A 90 -16.48 2.17 6.42
CA PRO A 90 -17.39 1.45 7.32
C PRO A 90 -17.35 -0.08 7.14
N ASP A 91 -16.85 -0.55 6.00
CA ASP A 91 -16.77 -1.96 5.60
C ASP A 91 -15.37 -2.57 5.83
N LYS A 92 -14.49 -1.86 6.55
CA LYS A 92 -13.15 -2.35 6.90
C LYS A 92 -13.21 -3.62 7.74
N LYS A 93 -12.19 -4.46 7.60
CA LYS A 93 -11.97 -5.67 8.38
C LYS A 93 -10.78 -5.49 9.31
N ASP A 94 -10.61 -6.39 10.27
CA ASP A 94 -9.54 -6.31 11.27
C ASP A 94 -8.14 -6.22 10.63
N PHE A 95 -7.92 -6.91 9.51
CA PHE A 95 -6.63 -6.83 8.81
C PHE A 95 -6.40 -5.47 8.13
N ASP A 96 -7.45 -4.70 7.82
CA ASP A 96 -7.30 -3.36 7.26
C ASP A 96 -6.78 -2.38 8.34
N GLU A 97 -7.18 -2.57 9.59
CA GLU A 97 -6.58 -1.87 10.75
C GLU A 97 -5.12 -2.29 10.96
N ALA A 98 -4.81 -3.58 10.89
CA ALA A 98 -3.44 -4.06 10.99
C ALA A 98 -2.54 -3.49 9.87
N TYR A 99 -3.06 -3.40 8.64
CA TYR A 99 -2.38 -2.77 7.50
C TYR A 99 -2.05 -1.31 7.78
N LYS A 100 -3.02 -0.51 8.27
CA LYS A 100 -2.80 0.88 8.68
C LYS A 100 -1.63 1.00 9.66
N TRP A 101 -1.68 0.23 10.76
CA TRP A 101 -0.65 0.31 11.79
C TRP A 101 0.72 -0.19 11.32
N GLU A 102 0.75 -1.24 10.49
CA GLU A 102 1.98 -1.76 9.89
C GLU A 102 2.72 -0.67 9.11
N VAL A 103 2.06 0.00 8.15
CA VAL A 103 2.74 0.95 7.28
C VAL A 103 3.15 2.22 8.00
N LEU A 104 2.35 2.70 8.96
CA LEU A 104 2.72 3.81 9.84
C LEU A 104 3.97 3.46 10.67
N ALA A 105 4.02 2.25 11.24
CA ALA A 105 5.17 1.81 12.03
C ALA A 105 6.45 1.71 11.18
N ARG A 106 6.35 1.09 10.00
CA ARG A 106 7.48 0.93 9.07
C ARG A 106 8.01 2.28 8.56
N SER A 107 7.13 3.18 8.13
CA SER A 107 7.55 4.49 7.63
C SER A 107 8.17 5.34 8.75
N SER A 108 7.63 5.26 9.97
CA SER A 108 8.18 5.96 11.15
C SER A 108 9.56 5.43 11.51
N ALA A 109 9.76 4.11 11.49
CA ALA A 109 11.07 3.50 11.71
C ALA A 109 12.09 3.94 10.65
N LEU A 110 11.68 4.04 9.39
CA LEU A 110 12.53 4.47 8.28
C LEU A 110 12.96 5.95 8.42
N LEU A 111 12.10 6.80 9.01
CA LEU A 111 12.40 8.18 9.41
C LEU A 111 13.13 8.30 10.75
N LYS A 112 13.52 7.17 11.37
CA LYS A 112 14.19 7.10 12.69
C LYS A 112 13.34 7.58 13.88
N ASN A 113 12.02 7.66 13.72
CA ASN A 113 11.07 7.89 14.81
C ASN A 113 10.78 6.59 15.57
N PHE A 114 11.81 5.99 16.19
CA PHE A 114 11.73 4.63 16.71
C PHE A 114 10.72 4.45 17.86
N LYS A 115 10.51 5.48 18.68
CA LYS A 115 9.51 5.47 19.75
C LYS A 115 8.10 5.30 19.17
N GLU A 116 7.73 6.19 18.25
CA GLU A 116 6.47 6.17 17.52
C GLU A 116 6.28 4.84 16.76
N ALA A 117 7.32 4.38 16.06
CA ALA A 117 7.29 3.11 15.35
C ALA A 117 6.97 1.92 16.26
N LYS A 118 7.52 1.89 17.48
CA LYS A 118 7.25 0.83 18.47
C LYS A 118 5.83 0.90 19.00
N GLU A 119 5.33 2.10 19.29
CA GLU A 119 3.96 2.31 19.76
C GLU A 119 2.94 1.86 18.70
N LEU A 120 3.17 2.23 17.43
CA LEU A 120 2.32 1.83 16.30
C LEU A 120 2.38 0.33 16.04
N LYS A 121 3.58 -0.27 16.10
CA LYS A 121 3.76 -1.72 15.93
C LYS A 121 2.95 -2.53 16.95
N ASN A 122 2.80 -2.04 18.17
CA ASN A 122 2.02 -2.72 19.21
C ASN A 122 0.50 -2.65 18.98
N ARG A 123 0.04 -1.84 18.02
CA ARG A 123 -1.38 -1.73 17.62
C ARG A 123 -1.72 -2.59 16.41
N ALA A 124 -0.72 -3.03 15.65
CA ALA A 124 -0.86 -3.89 14.48
C ALA A 124 -1.09 -5.35 14.88
#